data_AF-A0A838VCD0-F1
#
_entry.id   AF-A0A838VCD0-F1
#
_cell.length_a   1.000
_cell.length_b   1.000
_cell.length_c   1.000
_cell.angle_alpha   90.00
_cell.angle_beta   90.00
_cell.angle_gamma   90.00
#
_symmetry.space_group_name_H-M   'P 1'
#
loop_
_entity.id
_entity.type
_entity.pdbx_description
1 polymer ?
#
loop_
_entity_poly.entity_id
_entity_poly.type
_entity_poly.pdbx_seq_one_letter_code
_entity_poly.pdbx_strand_id
1 'polypeptide(L)'
;MTAAYDPQTLCLALLHADAEAAVVDILKRAGLWDEAELWRDLGDEPENYSTVGNQQSRAEQALVEKLVNAVDTKLIAASVGAGVDPEGPEAPATMRKAREQFFGDQLNDLNTLSRSITVAATGAKSPQHMSLRI
;
A
#
# COMPACT_ATOMS: atom_id res chain seq x y z
N MET A 1 9.44 32.62 -13.77
CA MET A 1 8.61 33.65 -13.11
C MET A 1 7.83 32.93 -12.04
N THR A 2 8.30 32.87 -10.79
CA THR A 2 7.65 32.08 -9.75
C THR A 2 6.32 32.75 -9.39
N ALA A 3 5.21 32.04 -9.58
CA ALA A 3 3.94 32.47 -8.99
C ALA A 3 4.16 32.58 -7.47
N ALA A 4 3.93 33.76 -6.90
CA ALA A 4 4.14 34.02 -5.48
C ALA A 4 3.01 33.38 -4.67
N TYR A 5 3.12 32.08 -4.42
CA TYR A 5 2.28 31.41 -3.43
C TYR A 5 2.97 31.48 -2.06
N ASP A 6 2.17 31.62 -1.01
CA ASP A 6 2.63 31.44 0.35
C ASP A 6 2.71 29.93 0.66
N PRO A 7 3.87 29.36 1.03
CA PRO A 7 4.02 27.92 1.26
C PRO A 7 3.09 27.36 2.34
N GLN A 8 2.83 28.13 3.40
CA GLN A 8 1.92 27.71 4.47
C GLN A 8 0.50 27.60 3.95
N THR A 9 0.02 28.62 3.23
CA THR A 9 -1.31 28.64 2.62
C THR A 9 -1.48 27.52 1.60
N LEU A 10 -0.47 27.28 0.76
CA LEU A 10 -0.49 26.19 -0.22
C LEU A 10 -0.55 24.82 0.47
N CYS A 11 0.29 24.59 1.48
CA CYS A 11 0.30 23.35 2.24
C CYS A 11 -1.05 23.07 2.90
N LEU A 12 -1.63 24.08 3.56
CA LEU A 12 -2.94 23.95 4.19
C LEU A 12 -4.06 23.75 3.17
N ALA A 13 -3.99 24.37 1.99
CA ALA A 13 -4.96 24.15 0.93
C ALA A 13 -4.91 22.71 0.39
N LEU A 14 -3.69 22.18 0.16
CA LEU A 14 -3.49 20.80 -0.28
C LEU A 14 -3.94 19.79 0.78
N LEU A 15 -3.67 20.07 2.06
CA LEU A 15 -4.06 19.21 3.18
C LEU A 15 -5.58 19.02 3.30
N HIS A 16 -6.37 20.04 2.91
CA HIS A 16 -7.83 19.99 2.94
C HIS A 16 -8.46 19.56 1.61
N ALA A 17 -7.67 19.15 0.62
CA ALA A 17 -8.20 18.71 -0.66
C ALA A 17 -8.68 17.25 -0.58
N ASP A 18 -10.01 17.05 -0.53
CA ASP A 18 -10.62 15.73 -0.40
C ASP A 18 -10.67 14.91 -1.71
N ALA A 19 -10.24 15.50 -2.83
CA ALA A 19 -10.25 14.85 -4.15
C ALA A 19 -9.05 15.24 -4.99
N GLU A 20 -8.59 14.30 -5.83
CA GLU A 20 -7.46 14.49 -6.75
C GLU A 20 -7.65 15.72 -7.67
N ALA A 21 -8.85 15.90 -8.22
CA ALA A 21 -9.14 17.07 -9.06
C ALA A 21 -8.91 18.41 -8.33
N ALA A 22 -9.25 18.47 -7.03
CA ALA A 22 -9.03 19.66 -6.22
C ALA A 22 -7.54 19.93 -5.99
N VAL A 23 -6.74 18.87 -5.78
CA VAL A 23 -5.27 18.97 -5.69
C VAL A 23 -4.68 19.55 -6.98
N VAL A 24 -5.08 19.01 -8.13
CA VAL A 24 -4.62 19.48 -9.45
C VAL A 24 -4.96 20.96 -9.65
N ASP A 25 -6.18 21.39 -9.31
CA ASP A 25 -6.60 22.78 -9.46
C ASP A 25 -5.85 23.74 -8.52
N ILE A 26 -5.49 23.31 -7.31
CA ILE A 26 -4.67 24.10 -6.38
C ILE A 26 -3.26 24.29 -6.96
N LEU A 27 -2.64 23.21 -7.45
CA LEU A 27 -1.29 23.23 -8.01
C LEU A 27 -1.20 24.03 -9.31
N LYS A 28 -2.22 23.96 -10.18
CA LYS A 28 -2.33 24.77 -11.40
C LYS A 28 -2.42 26.26 -11.07
N ARG A 29 -3.26 26.63 -10.09
CA ARG A 29 -3.39 28.03 -9.63
C ARG A 29 -2.09 28.56 -9.02
N ALA A 30 -1.32 27.69 -8.37
CA ALA A 30 0.00 28.02 -7.85
C ALA A 30 1.12 28.02 -8.91
N GLY A 31 0.82 27.71 -10.19
CA GLY A 31 1.80 27.64 -11.26
C GLY A 31 2.84 26.53 -11.08
N LEU A 32 2.50 25.46 -10.35
CA LEU A 32 3.40 24.35 -10.04
C LEU A 32 3.15 23.12 -10.90
N TRP A 33 1.91 22.96 -11.37
CA TRP A 33 1.48 21.72 -12.04
C TRP A 33 2.19 21.46 -13.36
N ASP A 34 2.27 22.47 -14.22
CA ASP A 34 2.81 22.33 -15.58
C ASP A 34 4.34 22.54 -15.67
N GLU A 35 4.99 22.84 -14.55
CA GLU A 35 6.44 23.14 -14.48
C GLU A 35 7.23 21.89 -14.11
N ALA A 36 7.59 21.07 -15.11
CA ALA A 36 8.26 19.78 -14.91
C ALA A 36 9.56 19.86 -14.08
N GLU A 37 10.29 20.98 -14.14
CA GLU A 37 11.52 21.21 -13.35
C GLU A 37 11.27 21.28 -11.84
N LEU A 38 10.02 21.49 -11.41
CA LEU A 38 9.63 21.54 -9.99
C LEU A 38 9.21 20.17 -9.45
N TRP A 39 9.11 19.16 -10.33
CA TRP A 39 8.76 17.79 -9.97
C TRP A 39 10.02 16.94 -9.91
N ARG A 40 10.02 16.01 -8.95
CA ARG A 40 11.13 15.09 -8.71
C ARG A 40 10.56 13.72 -8.42
N ASP A 41 11.28 12.68 -8.83
CA ASP A 41 10.90 11.31 -8.51
C ASP A 41 10.80 11.13 -7.00
N LEU A 42 9.77 10.41 -6.58
CA LEU A 42 9.53 10.15 -5.17
C LEU A 42 10.74 9.40 -4.60
N GLY A 43 11.47 10.01 -3.67
CA GLY A 43 12.67 9.40 -3.08
C GLY A 43 13.83 9.21 -4.05
N ASP A 44 13.86 9.94 -5.18
CA ASP A 44 14.90 9.83 -6.21
C ASP A 44 15.00 8.48 -6.93
N GLU A 45 13.93 7.72 -6.87
CA GLU A 45 13.85 6.39 -7.49
C GLU A 45 12.70 6.38 -8.50
N PRO A 46 13.00 6.44 -9.82
CA PRO A 46 11.98 6.41 -10.88
C PRO A 46 11.03 5.21 -10.77
N GLU A 47 11.51 4.07 -10.28
CA GLU A 47 10.71 2.85 -10.10
C GLU A 47 9.62 2.98 -9.02
N ASN A 48 9.69 4.01 -8.17
CA ASN A 48 8.63 4.28 -7.21
C ASN A 48 7.31 4.66 -7.90
N TYR A 49 7.35 5.24 -9.09
CA TYR A 49 6.14 5.47 -9.88
C TYR A 49 5.45 4.15 -10.24
N SER A 50 6.20 3.13 -10.67
CA SER A 50 5.67 1.79 -10.94
C SER A 50 5.03 1.17 -9.70
N THR A 51 5.58 1.44 -8.52
CA THR A 51 5.03 0.92 -7.25
C THR A 51 3.77 1.66 -6.81
N VAL A 52 3.74 3.00 -6.92
CA VAL A 52 2.59 3.82 -6.53
C VAL A 52 1.45 3.74 -7.56
N GLY A 53 1.79 3.75 -8.84
CA GLY A 53 0.85 3.72 -9.97
C GLY A 53 0.27 2.35 -10.27
N ASN A 54 0.89 1.26 -9.77
CA ASN A 54 0.35 -0.09 -9.89
C ASN A 54 -0.62 -0.46 -8.74
N GLN A 55 -1.04 0.52 -7.93
CA GLN A 55 -2.15 0.34 -6.99
C GLN A 55 -3.44 0.06 -7.77
N GLN A 56 -4.06 -1.09 -7.49
CA GLN A 56 -5.26 -1.51 -8.19
C GLN A 56 -6.42 -0.55 -7.89
N SER A 57 -6.92 0.14 -8.92
CA SER A 57 -8.03 1.10 -8.80
C SER A 57 -9.38 0.44 -8.49
N ARG A 58 -9.47 -0.89 -8.66
CA ARG A 58 -10.68 -1.68 -8.46
C ARG A 58 -10.63 -2.38 -7.11
N ALA A 59 -11.65 -2.14 -6.28
CA ALA A 59 -11.73 -2.68 -4.92
C ALA A 59 -11.68 -4.22 -4.90
N GLU A 60 -12.24 -4.88 -5.91
CA GLU A 60 -12.19 -6.34 -6.08
C GLU A 60 -10.75 -6.86 -6.27
N GLN A 61 -9.93 -6.15 -7.04
CA GLN A 61 -8.54 -6.53 -7.29
C GLN A 61 -7.66 -6.23 -6.07
N ALA A 62 -7.89 -5.09 -5.41
CA ALA A 62 -7.21 -4.75 -4.17
C ALA A 62 -7.47 -5.80 -3.07
N LEU A 63 -8.70 -6.32 -2.97
CA LEU A 63 -9.02 -7.40 -2.04
C LEU A 63 -8.25 -8.70 -2.35
N VAL A 64 -8.19 -9.09 -3.63
CA VAL A 64 -7.42 -10.27 -4.06
C VAL A 64 -5.94 -10.09 -3.72
N GLU A 65 -5.36 -8.92 -3.97
CA GLU A 65 -3.97 -8.63 -3.66
C GLU A 65 -3.68 -8.74 -2.16
N LYS A 66 -4.55 -8.20 -1.30
CA LYS A 66 -4.36 -8.32 0.16
C LYS A 66 -4.45 -9.78 0.64
N LEU A 67 -5.27 -10.61 0.02
CA LEU A 67 -5.32 -12.05 0.30
C LEU A 67 -4.01 -12.75 -0.11
N VAL A 68 -3.47 -12.44 -1.29
CA VAL A 68 -2.19 -13.00 -1.75
C VAL A 68 -1.05 -12.60 -0.81
N ASN A 69 -0.95 -11.32 -0.45
CA ASN A 69 0.09 -10.83 0.47
C ASN A 69 -0.03 -11.47 1.87
N ALA A 70 -1.24 -11.79 2.32
CA ALA A 70 -1.45 -12.50 3.59
C ALA A 70 -0.90 -13.94 3.53
N VAL A 71 -1.00 -14.62 2.38
CA VAL A 71 -0.38 -15.93 2.15
C VAL A 71 1.15 -15.82 2.17
N ASP A 72 1.71 -14.82 1.48
CA ASP A 72 3.16 -14.59 1.48
C ASP A 72 3.67 -14.32 2.91
N THR A 73 2.95 -13.50 3.66
CA THR A 73 3.28 -13.22 5.08
C THR A 73 3.29 -14.49 5.93
N LYS A 74 2.37 -15.44 5.68
CA LYS A 74 2.36 -16.74 6.39
C LYS A 74 3.56 -17.59 6.06
N LEU A 75 3.97 -17.62 4.79
CA LEU A 75 5.16 -18.37 4.36
C LEU A 75 6.43 -17.78 4.96
N ILE A 76 6.56 -16.45 4.99
CA ILE A 76 7.68 -15.76 5.64
C ILE A 76 7.68 -16.05 7.15
N ALA A 77 6.54 -15.91 7.82
CA ALA A 77 6.43 -16.19 9.25
C ALA A 77 6.79 -17.64 9.59
N ALA A 78 6.39 -18.60 8.75
CA ALA A 78 6.77 -20.01 8.92
C ALA A 78 8.26 -20.25 8.67
N SER A 79 8.86 -19.58 7.68
CA SER A 79 10.30 -19.62 7.42
C SER A 79 11.08 -19.13 8.64
N VAL A 80 10.73 -17.96 9.16
CA VAL A 80 11.36 -17.38 10.37
C VAL A 80 11.14 -18.29 11.57
N GLY A 81 9.92 -18.82 11.76
CA GLY A 81 9.61 -19.76 12.85
C GLY A 81 10.40 -21.07 12.78
N ALA A 82 10.81 -21.49 11.58
CA ALA A 82 11.68 -22.64 11.35
C ALA A 82 13.19 -22.29 11.45
N GLY A 83 13.54 -21.04 11.75
CA GLY A 83 14.93 -20.57 11.80
C GLY A 83 15.58 -20.43 10.43
N VAL A 84 14.79 -20.38 9.35
CA VAL A 84 15.25 -20.20 7.98
C VAL A 84 15.10 -18.73 7.59
N ASP A 85 16.21 -18.09 7.27
CA ASP A 85 16.21 -16.74 6.69
C ASP A 85 15.49 -16.78 5.32
N PRO A 86 14.36 -16.08 5.16
CA PRO A 86 13.58 -16.09 3.91
C PRO A 86 14.33 -15.51 2.71
N GLU A 87 15.38 -14.71 2.93
CA GLU A 87 16.25 -14.15 1.88
C GLU A 87 17.56 -14.94 1.73
N GLY A 88 17.78 -15.93 2.60
CA GLY A 88 18.99 -16.74 2.66
C GLY A 88 19.03 -17.87 1.63
N PRO A 89 20.21 -18.45 1.37
CA PRO A 89 20.38 -19.56 0.44
C PRO A 89 19.64 -20.85 0.86
N GLU A 90 19.32 -20.98 2.15
CA GLU A 90 18.58 -22.10 2.73
C GLU A 90 17.05 -21.92 2.57
N ALA A 91 16.59 -20.76 2.08
CA ALA A 91 15.18 -20.52 1.83
C ALA A 91 14.66 -21.44 0.69
N PRO A 92 13.39 -21.89 0.76
CA PRO A 92 12.82 -22.68 -0.32
C PRO A 92 12.80 -21.87 -1.62
N ALA A 93 13.50 -22.36 -2.65
CA ALA A 93 13.67 -21.64 -3.93
C ALA A 93 12.36 -21.41 -4.74
N THR A 94 11.22 -21.94 -4.28
CA THR A 94 9.93 -21.75 -4.95
C THR A 94 8.80 -21.74 -3.92
N MET A 95 7.71 -21.02 -4.23
CA MET A 95 6.50 -21.03 -3.42
C MET A 95 5.92 -22.44 -3.20
N ARG A 96 6.00 -23.31 -4.21
CA ARG A 96 5.56 -24.71 -4.07
C ARG A 96 6.35 -25.46 -3.00
N LYS A 97 7.69 -25.37 -3.04
CA LYS A 97 8.56 -25.96 -2.02
C LYS A 97 8.30 -25.36 -0.64
N ALA A 98 8.13 -24.04 -0.54
CA ALA A 98 7.82 -23.37 0.73
C ALA A 98 6.49 -23.89 1.33
N ARG A 99 5.45 -24.03 0.50
CA ARG A 99 4.16 -24.60 0.92
C ARG A 99 4.28 -26.05 1.38
N GLU A 100 4.99 -26.89 0.63
CA GLU A 100 5.22 -28.30 1.00
C GLU A 100 6.02 -28.41 2.31
N GLN A 101 7.08 -27.61 2.46
CA GLN A 101 7.98 -27.63 3.60
C GLN A 101 7.33 -27.12 4.89
N PHE A 102 6.55 -26.04 4.82
CA PHE A 102 6.00 -25.40 6.02
C PHE A 102 4.56 -25.81 6.34
N PHE A 103 3.79 -26.22 5.33
CA PHE A 103 2.35 -26.48 5.47
C PHE A 103 1.91 -27.83 4.90
N GLY A 104 2.82 -28.70 4.45
CA GLY A 104 2.54 -29.94 3.71
C GLY A 104 1.26 -30.69 4.10
N ASP A 105 1.19 -31.21 5.32
CA ASP A 105 0.00 -31.95 5.79
C ASP A 105 -1.22 -31.04 5.99
N GLN A 106 -1.01 -29.79 6.39
CA GLN A 106 -2.08 -28.80 6.54
C GLN A 106 -2.73 -28.44 5.20
N LEU A 107 -2.02 -28.56 4.06
CA LEU A 107 -2.58 -28.36 2.72
C LEU A 107 -3.75 -29.31 2.40
N ASN A 108 -3.83 -30.46 3.08
CA ASN A 108 -4.93 -31.40 2.94
C ASN A 108 -6.14 -31.03 3.81
N ASP A 109 -5.98 -30.10 4.76
CA ASP A 109 -7.05 -29.61 5.62
C ASP A 109 -7.32 -28.12 5.36
N LEU A 110 -8.16 -27.89 4.36
CA LEU A 110 -8.61 -26.55 3.98
C LEU A 110 -9.32 -25.81 5.13
N ASN A 111 -9.94 -26.51 6.08
CA ASN A 111 -10.60 -25.84 7.22
C ASN A 111 -9.56 -25.23 8.15
N THR A 112 -8.49 -25.94 8.48
CA THR A 112 -7.40 -25.43 9.32
C THR A 112 -6.70 -24.25 8.64
N LEU A 113 -6.41 -24.36 7.33
CA LEU A 113 -5.79 -23.27 6.56
C LEU A 113 -6.68 -22.02 6.49
N SER A 114 -7.99 -22.19 6.25
CA SER A 114 -8.92 -21.07 6.12
C SER A 114 -9.03 -20.20 7.38
N ARG A 115 -8.82 -20.80 8.56
CA ARG A 115 -8.86 -20.09 9.85
C ARG A 115 -7.60 -19.29 10.15
N SER A 116 -6.54 -19.50 9.37
CA SER A 116 -5.24 -18.87 9.63
C SER A 116 -5.16 -17.43 9.12
N ILE A 117 -6.04 -17.03 8.19
CA ILE A 117 -6.13 -15.69 7.62
C ILE A 117 -7.53 -15.15 7.92
N THR A 118 -7.61 -13.98 8.57
CA THR A 118 -8.87 -13.30 8.85
C THR A 118 -8.98 -12.06 7.98
N VAL A 119 -10.08 -11.93 7.26
CA VAL A 119 -10.45 -10.71 6.54
C VAL A 119 -11.57 -10.02 7.32
N ALA A 120 -11.32 -8.79 7.76
CA ALA A 120 -12.32 -7.95 8.40
C ALA A 120 -12.61 -6.74 7.51
N ALA A 121 -13.86 -6.62 7.05
CA ALA A 121 -14.32 -5.43 6.37
C ALA A 121 -14.89 -4.46 7.43
N THR A 122 -14.27 -3.30 7.57
CA THR A 122 -14.80 -2.21 8.42
C THR A 122 -15.29 -1.10 7.49
N GLY A 123 -16.60 -0.86 7.49
CA GLY A 123 -17.19 0.30 6.82
C GLY A 123 -17.24 1.48 7.78
N ALA A 124 -17.06 2.70 7.26
CA ALA A 124 -17.30 3.89 8.06
C ALA A 124 -18.76 3.92 8.51
N LYS A 125 -19.02 3.97 9.82
CA LYS A 125 -20.15 4.77 10.30
C LYS A 125 -19.84 6.22 9.92
N SER A 126 -20.82 6.95 9.39
CA SER A 126 -20.69 8.39 9.09
C SER A 126 -19.96 9.09 10.23
N PRO A 127 -18.94 9.92 9.96
CA PRO A 127 -18.16 10.55 11.02
C PRO A 127 -19.11 11.42 11.85
N GLN A 128 -19.39 10.99 13.09
CA GLN A 128 -19.98 11.88 14.08
C GLN A 128 -18.91 12.91 14.42
N HIS A 129 -18.99 14.04 13.72
CA HIS A 129 -18.42 15.34 14.06
C HIS A 129 -17.08 15.27 14.82
N MET A 130 -15.98 15.08 14.10
CA MET A 130 -14.64 15.23 14.68
C MET A 130 -14.36 16.73 14.89
N SER A 131 -14.65 17.24 16.09
CA SER A 131 -14.20 18.56 16.52
C SER A 131 -12.76 18.47 17.00
N LEU A 132 -11.82 18.92 16.18
CA LEU A 132 -10.51 19.31 16.65
C LEU A 132 -10.62 20.75 17.17
N ARG A 133 -10.46 20.92 18.48
CA ARG A 133 -10.15 22.23 19.07
C ARG A 133 -8.63 22.30 19.19
N ILE A 134 -8.06 23.33 18.57
CA ILE A 134 -6.66 23.76 18.78
C ILE A 134 -6.58 24.43 20.15
#